data_AF-A0A1U9UKN4-F1
#
_entry.id   AF-A0A1U9UKN4-F1
#
_cell.length_a   1.000
_cell.length_b   1.000
_cell.length_c   1.000
_cell.angle_alpha   90.00
_cell.angle_beta   90.00
_cell.angle_gamma   90.00
#
_symmetry.space_group_name_H-M   'P 1'
#
loop_
_entity.id
_entity.type
_entity.pdbx_description
1 polymer ?
#
loop_
_entity_poly.entity_id
_entity_poly.type
_entity_poly.pdbx_seq_one_letter_code
_entity_poly.pdbx_strand_id
1 'polypeptide(L)'
;MVFWGFYTWSPKISRIRAERHLLGYKSRPATTPEAIAEVLAKMDAAPDMGQALAALAPISQLSREPFASKVVAKRYPERAGIKDTQLYKGLRGSPWSKNAPFLRLGGVQERRCQDAFLAWCDFLAEIANQLNAGIEAGLPWHWKTREGLLMRWRPIDVERAIFKYYLLKKSNPLELRRLLEDPLLVLL
;
A
#
# COMPACT_ATOMS: atom_id res chain seq x y z
N MET A 1 -19.59 -0.65 -6.01
CA MET A 1 -19.27 0.72 -6.47
C MET A 1 -18.07 1.23 -5.71
N VAL A 2 -17.05 1.71 -6.44
CA VAL A 2 -15.83 2.27 -5.87
C VAL A 2 -15.95 3.78 -5.85
N PHE A 3 -15.90 4.40 -4.66
CA PHE A 3 -15.82 5.85 -4.53
C PHE A 3 -14.50 6.18 -3.84
N TRP A 4 -13.63 6.96 -4.51
CA TRP A 4 -12.35 7.39 -3.96
C TRP A 4 -11.44 6.24 -3.50
N GLY A 5 -11.53 5.06 -4.14
CA GLY A 5 -10.75 3.88 -3.75
C GLY A 5 -11.30 3.11 -2.54
N PHE A 6 -12.53 3.39 -2.09
CA PHE A 6 -13.30 2.52 -1.18
C PHE A 6 -14.20 1.55 -1.94
N TYR A 7 -14.29 0.31 -1.49
CA TYR A 7 -15.58 -0.38 -1.47
C TYR A 7 -16.40 0.19 -0.30
N THR A 8 -17.35 1.07 -0.58
CA THR A 8 -18.36 1.45 0.41
C THR A 8 -19.60 0.61 0.24
N TRP A 9 -20.21 0.20 1.35
CA TRP A 9 -21.41 -0.64 1.37
C TRP A 9 -22.62 0.02 0.68
N SER A 10 -22.66 1.37 0.55
CA SER A 10 -23.72 2.06 -0.18
C SER A 10 -23.29 3.45 -0.70
N PRO A 11 -23.96 3.98 -1.75
CA PRO A 11 -23.76 5.35 -2.23
C PRO A 11 -23.98 6.41 -1.14
N LYS A 12 -24.96 6.18 -0.25
CA LYS A 12 -25.27 7.07 0.88
C LYS A 12 -24.06 7.24 1.82
N ILE A 13 -23.37 6.15 2.15
CA ILE A 13 -22.18 6.21 3.03
C ILE A 13 -21.04 6.95 2.34
N SER A 14 -20.86 6.75 1.03
CA SER A 14 -19.87 7.49 0.25
C SER A 14 -20.12 9.00 0.26
N ARG A 15 -21.36 9.42 0.01
CA ARG A 15 -21.76 10.83 0.07
C ARG A 15 -21.49 11.44 1.44
N ILE A 16 -21.89 10.77 2.51
CA ILE A 16 -21.64 11.24 3.89
C ILE A 16 -20.13 11.41 4.14
N ARG A 17 -19.28 10.50 3.64
CA ARG A 17 -17.83 10.62 3.83
C ARG A 17 -17.23 11.78 3.04
N ALA A 18 -17.70 12.00 1.81
CA ALA A 18 -17.30 13.15 1.00
C ALA A 18 -17.73 14.47 1.68
N GLU A 19 -18.98 14.57 2.14
CA GLU A 19 -19.48 15.73 2.88
C GLU A 19 -18.64 15.99 4.14
N ARG A 20 -18.33 14.96 4.94
CA ARG A 20 -17.47 15.11 6.12
C ARG A 20 -16.04 15.52 5.80
N HIS A 21 -15.53 15.19 4.61
CA HIS A 21 -14.21 15.62 4.17
C HIS A 21 -14.21 17.11 3.80
N LEU A 22 -15.25 17.55 3.09
CA LEU A 22 -15.40 18.92 2.61
C LEU A 22 -15.86 19.90 3.71
N LEU A 23 -16.72 19.46 4.62
CA LEU A 23 -17.38 20.32 5.62
C LEU A 23 -16.92 20.04 7.05
N GLY A 24 -16.14 18.99 7.27
CA GLY A 24 -15.76 18.53 8.61
C GLY A 24 -16.83 17.66 9.28
N TYR A 25 -16.52 17.15 10.47
CA TYR A 25 -17.41 16.32 11.29
C TYR A 25 -17.03 16.35 12.77
N LYS A 26 -17.98 16.78 13.63
CA LYS A 26 -17.77 16.91 15.09
C LYS A 26 -16.51 17.75 15.38
N SER A 27 -15.53 17.17 16.06
CA SER A 27 -14.25 17.81 16.39
C SER A 27 -13.22 17.78 15.25
N ARG A 28 -13.57 17.26 14.07
CA ARG A 28 -12.67 17.20 12.91
C ARG A 28 -13.04 18.30 11.92
N PRO A 29 -12.15 19.28 11.66
CA PRO A 29 -12.45 20.35 10.73
C PRO A 29 -12.56 19.85 9.29
N ALA A 30 -13.11 20.70 8.42
CA ALA A 30 -13.03 20.52 6.98
C ALA A 30 -11.58 20.35 6.54
N THR A 31 -11.34 19.55 5.51
CA THR A 31 -10.00 19.43 4.93
C THR A 31 -9.76 20.60 3.99
N THR A 32 -8.80 21.46 4.33
CA THR A 32 -8.38 22.58 3.49
C THR A 32 -7.05 22.29 2.78
N PRO A 33 -6.72 22.97 1.67
CA PRO A 33 -5.41 22.85 1.02
C PRO A 33 -4.24 23.13 1.97
N GLU A 34 -4.38 24.11 2.87
CA GLU A 34 -3.36 24.49 3.84
C GLU A 34 -3.10 23.35 4.83
N ALA A 35 -4.16 22.73 5.36
CA ALA A 35 -4.05 21.57 6.24
C ALA A 35 -3.40 20.37 5.54
N ILE A 36 -3.70 20.16 4.25
CA ILE A 36 -3.02 19.13 3.44
C ILE A 36 -1.54 19.47 3.29
N ALA A 37 -1.20 20.71 2.93
CA ALA A 37 0.18 21.14 2.75
C ALA A 37 1.01 20.97 4.04
N GLU A 38 0.46 21.35 5.19
CA GLU A 38 1.10 21.17 6.50
C GLU A 38 1.38 19.68 6.80
N VAL A 39 0.39 18.82 6.53
CA VAL A 39 0.53 17.37 6.72
C VAL A 39 1.57 16.78 5.77
N LEU A 40 1.60 17.19 4.49
CA LEU A 40 2.60 16.74 3.54
C LEU A 40 4.01 17.19 3.91
N ALA A 41 4.17 18.42 4.41
CA ALA A 41 5.46 18.89 4.93
C ALA A 41 5.92 18.07 6.15
N LYS A 42 5.00 17.74 7.07
CA LYS A 42 5.28 16.85 8.20
C LYS A 42 5.65 15.43 7.75
N MET A 43 5.04 14.93 6.68
CA MET A 43 5.43 13.65 6.08
C MET A 43 6.84 13.70 5.52
N ASP A 44 7.18 14.75 4.77
CA ASP A 44 8.50 14.92 4.15
C ASP A 44 9.61 15.06 5.21
N ALA A 45 9.30 15.66 6.36
CA ALA A 45 10.19 15.77 7.51
C ALA A 45 10.23 14.52 8.41
N ALA A 46 9.38 13.51 8.17
CA ALA A 46 9.30 12.35 9.04
C ALA A 46 10.55 11.46 8.89
N PRO A 47 11.11 10.95 9.99
CA PRO A 47 12.34 10.15 9.96
C PRO A 47 12.13 8.76 9.33
N ASP A 48 10.91 8.23 9.41
CA ASP A 48 10.56 6.90 8.92
C ASP A 48 9.14 6.85 8.34
N MET A 49 8.82 5.76 7.63
CA MET A 49 7.51 5.60 6.97
C MET A 49 6.34 5.42 7.95
N GLY A 50 6.60 4.93 9.17
CA GLY A 50 5.58 4.85 10.23
C GLY A 50 5.18 6.25 10.72
N GLN A 51 6.17 7.13 10.92
CA GLN A 51 5.93 8.53 11.29
C GLN A 51 5.35 9.35 10.14
N ALA A 52 5.76 9.09 8.89
CA ALA A 52 5.12 9.69 7.72
C ALA A 52 3.64 9.30 7.64
N LEU A 53 3.30 8.04 7.93
CA LEU A 53 1.91 7.61 8.02
C LEU A 53 1.15 8.35 9.13
N ALA A 54 1.78 8.54 10.30
CA ALA A 54 1.19 9.21 11.45
C ALA A 54 0.84 10.68 11.18
N ALA A 55 1.64 11.37 10.37
CA ALA A 55 1.41 12.76 9.99
C ALA A 55 0.04 12.98 9.34
N LEU A 56 -0.55 11.94 8.74
CA LEU A 56 -1.86 11.98 8.09
C LEU A 56 -3.06 11.90 9.06
N ALA A 57 -2.82 11.66 10.36
CA ALA A 57 -3.85 11.55 11.39
C ALA A 57 -4.85 12.73 11.44
N PRO A 58 -4.43 14.01 11.28
CA PRO A 58 -5.33 15.16 11.34
C PRO A 58 -6.38 15.17 10.22
N ILE A 59 -6.10 14.55 9.08
CA ILE A 59 -7.03 14.51 7.95
C ILE A 59 -8.04 13.38 8.17
N SER A 60 -9.31 13.73 8.36
CA SER A 60 -10.34 12.78 8.83
C SER A 60 -10.47 11.50 8.00
N GLN A 61 -10.26 11.56 6.68
CA GLN A 61 -10.34 10.38 5.79
C GLN A 61 -9.02 9.59 5.70
N LEU A 62 -7.90 10.19 6.15
CA LEU A 62 -6.58 9.60 6.13
C LEU A 62 -6.15 9.10 7.52
N SER A 63 -7.00 9.22 8.54
CA SER A 63 -6.73 8.68 9.87
C SER A 63 -6.73 7.14 9.95
N ARG A 64 -6.78 6.43 8.81
CA ARG A 64 -6.80 4.96 8.71
C ARG A 64 -5.77 4.48 7.69
N GLU A 65 -5.04 3.42 8.06
CA GLU A 65 -3.94 2.84 7.28
C GLU A 65 -4.26 2.59 5.79
N PRO A 66 -5.41 2.01 5.38
CA PRO A 66 -5.66 1.68 3.97
C PRO A 66 -5.69 2.89 3.01
N PHE A 67 -5.93 4.09 3.53
CA PHE A 67 -5.92 5.33 2.74
C PHE A 67 -4.61 6.06 2.89
N ALA A 68 -4.15 6.22 4.13
CA ALA A 68 -2.89 6.88 4.39
C ALA A 68 -1.72 6.18 3.68
N SER A 69 -1.66 4.85 3.70
CA SER A 69 -0.61 4.10 3.00
C SER A 69 -0.57 4.36 1.49
N LYS A 70 -1.71 4.67 0.85
CA LYS A 70 -1.76 5.07 -0.56
C LYS A 70 -1.17 6.46 -0.78
N VAL A 71 -1.43 7.39 0.13
CA VAL A 71 -0.83 8.74 0.08
C VAL A 71 0.68 8.65 0.29
N VAL A 72 1.12 7.88 1.29
CA VAL A 72 2.55 7.62 1.55
C VAL A 72 3.20 6.95 0.33
N ALA A 73 2.64 5.86 -0.22
CA ALA A 73 3.19 5.16 -1.37
C ALA A 73 3.16 5.99 -2.66
N LYS A 74 2.19 6.90 -2.82
CA LYS A 74 2.16 7.84 -3.95
C LYS A 74 3.26 8.89 -3.83
N ARG A 75 3.59 9.31 -2.60
CA ARG A 75 4.62 10.31 -2.32
C ARG A 75 6.04 9.72 -2.36
N TYR A 76 6.22 8.49 -1.85
CA TYR A 76 7.50 7.77 -1.76
C TYR A 76 7.42 6.36 -2.38
N PRO A 77 7.14 6.23 -3.69
CA PRO A 77 7.00 4.92 -4.35
C PRO A 77 8.25 4.04 -4.26
N GLU A 78 9.41 4.64 -4.07
CA GLU A 78 10.71 4.00 -3.88
C GLU A 78 10.97 3.49 -2.46
N ARG A 79 10.12 3.85 -1.49
CA ARG A 79 10.29 3.49 -0.07
C ARG A 79 9.08 2.81 0.54
N ALA A 80 7.89 2.96 -0.04
CA ALA A 80 6.66 2.52 0.58
C ALA A 80 5.77 1.69 -0.36
N GLY A 81 5.07 0.73 0.24
CA GLY A 81 3.98 0.00 -0.41
C GLY A 81 2.62 0.36 0.16
N ILE A 82 1.57 -0.08 -0.53
CA ILE A 82 0.19 0.08 -0.07
C ILE A 82 -0.13 -1.04 0.91
N LYS A 83 -0.94 -0.73 1.94
CA LYS A 83 -1.39 -1.73 2.92
C LYS A 83 -2.89 -1.61 3.12
N ASP A 84 -3.64 -2.27 2.24
CA ASP A 84 -5.10 -2.23 2.25
C ASP A 84 -5.74 -3.47 2.89
N THR A 85 -7.06 -3.42 3.05
CA THR A 85 -7.81 -4.52 3.69
C THR A 85 -7.78 -5.82 2.88
N GLN A 86 -7.70 -5.77 1.55
CA GLN A 86 -7.69 -6.96 0.70
C GLN A 86 -6.32 -7.63 0.75
N LEU A 87 -5.24 -6.87 0.62
CA LEU A 87 -3.88 -7.35 0.78
C LEU A 87 -3.69 -7.95 2.18
N TYR A 88 -4.11 -7.23 3.23
CA TYR A 88 -4.08 -7.74 4.60
C TYR A 88 -4.81 -9.08 4.76
N LYS A 89 -6.00 -9.23 4.17
CA LYS A 89 -6.74 -10.51 4.18
C LYS A 89 -5.99 -11.61 3.46
N GLY A 90 -5.38 -11.30 2.31
CA GLY A 90 -4.55 -12.24 1.54
C GLY A 90 -3.35 -12.71 2.34
N LEU A 91 -2.59 -11.77 2.92
CA LEU A 91 -1.45 -12.03 3.80
C LEU A 91 -1.88 -12.91 4.98
N ARG A 92 -2.93 -12.53 5.72
CA ARG A 92 -3.42 -13.28 6.89
C ARG A 92 -3.83 -14.73 6.55
N GLY A 93 -4.29 -14.96 5.32
CA GLY A 93 -4.61 -16.30 4.80
C GLY A 93 -3.40 -17.12 4.38
N SER A 94 -2.19 -16.54 4.41
CA SER A 94 -0.96 -17.19 3.99
C SER A 94 -0.14 -17.72 5.18
N PRO A 95 0.33 -18.99 5.13
CA PRO A 95 1.13 -19.58 6.20
C PRO A 95 2.39 -18.77 6.55
N TRP A 96 3.09 -18.23 5.55
CA TRP A 96 4.37 -17.54 5.76
C TRP A 96 4.24 -16.20 6.47
N SER A 97 3.09 -15.54 6.41
CA SER A 97 2.90 -14.19 6.99
C SER A 97 2.09 -14.19 8.28
N LYS A 98 1.65 -15.37 8.76
CA LYS A 98 0.69 -15.53 9.86
C LYS A 98 1.11 -14.84 11.16
N ASN A 99 2.42 -14.65 11.37
CA ASN A 99 3.00 -13.99 12.54
C ASN A 99 3.92 -12.81 12.18
N ALA A 100 3.83 -12.31 10.94
CA ALA A 100 4.72 -11.24 10.50
C ALA A 100 4.44 -9.94 11.28
N PRO A 101 5.48 -9.15 11.62
CA PRO A 101 5.34 -7.91 12.38
C PRO A 101 4.47 -6.87 11.67
N PHE A 102 4.39 -6.96 10.34
CA PHE A 102 3.55 -6.10 9.52
C PHE A 102 2.08 -6.55 9.42
N LEU A 103 1.64 -7.65 10.04
CA LEU A 103 0.28 -8.15 9.90
C LEU A 103 -0.72 -7.43 10.83
N ARG A 104 -0.93 -6.13 10.60
CA ARG A 104 -1.87 -5.28 11.35
C ARG A 104 -2.46 -4.18 10.48
N LEU A 105 -3.69 -3.77 10.79
CA LEU A 105 -4.34 -2.58 10.23
C LEU A 105 -5.09 -1.85 11.35
N GLY A 106 -5.05 -0.52 11.34
CA GLY A 106 -5.75 0.32 12.32
C GLY A 106 -5.69 1.82 12.03
N GLY A 107 -5.77 2.61 13.10
CA GLY A 107 -5.59 4.06 13.04
C GLY A 107 -4.13 4.46 12.89
N VAL A 108 -3.84 5.45 12.04
CA VAL A 108 -2.46 5.90 11.76
C VAL A 108 -1.79 6.57 12.96
N GLN A 109 -2.59 7.07 13.90
CA GLN A 109 -2.11 7.63 15.17
C GLN A 109 -1.65 6.57 16.17
N GLU A 110 -1.99 5.30 15.96
CA GLU A 110 -1.62 4.22 16.89
C GLU A 110 -0.18 3.78 16.62
N ARG A 111 0.70 3.82 17.64
CA ARG A 111 2.12 3.47 17.47
C ARG A 111 2.34 2.09 16.87
N ARG A 112 1.61 1.07 17.36
CA ARG A 112 1.61 -0.29 16.82
C ARG A 112 1.27 -0.39 15.33
N CYS A 113 0.47 0.54 14.81
CA CYS A 113 0.08 0.59 13.40
C CYS A 113 1.18 1.24 12.56
N GLN A 114 1.83 2.28 13.11
CA GLN A 114 3.01 2.91 12.53
C GLN A 114 4.16 1.90 12.42
N ASP A 115 4.47 1.20 13.50
CA ASP A 115 5.53 0.18 13.53
C ASP A 115 5.24 -0.96 12.53
N ALA A 116 3.99 -1.44 12.48
CA ALA A 116 3.59 -2.47 11.53
C ALA A 116 3.57 -1.99 10.06
N PHE A 117 3.43 -0.68 9.82
CA PHE A 117 3.54 -0.12 8.47
C PHE A 117 4.99 0.13 8.07
N LEU A 118 5.84 0.56 9.00
CA LEU A 118 7.29 0.63 8.79
C LEU A 118 7.85 -0.75 8.44
N ALA A 119 7.55 -1.76 9.27
CA ALA A 119 7.96 -3.14 9.01
C ALA A 119 7.44 -3.69 7.67
N TRP A 120 6.29 -3.21 7.18
CA TRP A 120 5.77 -3.57 5.87
C TRP A 120 6.63 -2.95 4.75
N CYS A 121 6.95 -1.67 4.87
CA CYS A 121 7.79 -0.95 3.91
C CYS A 121 9.20 -1.55 3.84
N ASP A 122 9.80 -1.84 5.01
CA ASP A 122 11.13 -2.45 5.10
C ASP A 122 11.16 -3.84 4.47
N PHE A 123 10.13 -4.67 4.72
CA PHE A 123 9.99 -5.97 4.08
C PHE A 123 9.93 -5.88 2.56
N LEU A 124 9.16 -4.93 2.02
CA LEU A 124 9.05 -4.72 0.57
C LEU A 124 10.36 -4.20 -0.03
N ALA A 125 11.04 -3.30 0.67
CA ALA A 125 12.34 -2.79 0.27
C ALA A 125 13.38 -3.91 0.21
N GLU A 126 13.39 -4.78 1.21
CA GLU A 126 14.29 -5.94 1.26
C GLU A 126 14.06 -6.88 0.06
N ILE A 127 12.80 -7.21 -0.26
CA ILE A 127 12.49 -8.03 -1.45
C ILE A 127 12.90 -7.30 -2.74
N ALA A 128 12.61 -6.01 -2.86
CA ALA A 128 12.98 -5.24 -4.04
C ALA A 128 14.51 -5.24 -4.24
N ASN A 129 15.28 -5.10 -3.14
CA ASN A 129 16.73 -5.17 -3.15
C ASN A 129 17.24 -6.53 -3.60
N GLN A 130 16.67 -7.63 -3.09
CA GLN A 130 17.04 -8.98 -3.51
C GLN A 130 16.76 -9.23 -4.99
N LEU A 131 15.61 -8.79 -5.49
CA LEU A 131 15.26 -8.92 -6.91
C LEU A 131 16.21 -8.10 -7.80
N ASN A 132 16.54 -6.89 -7.37
CA ASN A 132 17.47 -6.02 -8.07
C ASN A 132 18.93 -6.53 -8.02
N ALA A 133 19.35 -7.18 -6.93
CA ALA A 133 20.65 -7.83 -6.86
C ALA A 133 20.75 -9.01 -7.83
N GLY A 134 19.67 -9.78 -7.99
CA GLY A 134 19.60 -10.82 -9.02
C GLY A 134 19.69 -10.26 -10.43
N ILE A 135 19.04 -9.14 -10.71
CA ILE A 135 19.16 -8.40 -11.97
C ILE A 135 20.62 -8.01 -12.25
N GLU A 136 21.32 -7.49 -11.25
CA GLU A 136 22.73 -7.11 -11.35
C GLU A 136 23.65 -8.32 -11.58
N ALA A 137 23.27 -9.49 -11.04
CA ALA A 137 23.92 -10.76 -11.29
C ALA A 137 23.55 -11.40 -12.65
N GLY A 138 22.77 -10.72 -13.49
CA GLY A 138 22.38 -11.19 -14.83
C GLY A 138 21.14 -12.09 -14.88
N LEU A 139 20.39 -12.21 -13.78
CA LEU A 139 19.13 -12.97 -13.76
C LEU A 139 17.99 -12.19 -14.43
N PRO A 140 17.08 -12.88 -15.15
CA PRO A 140 16.00 -12.24 -15.90
C PRO A 140 14.82 -11.82 -15.01
N TRP A 141 15.07 -11.26 -13.82
CA TRP A 141 14.04 -10.94 -12.82
C TRP A 141 13.38 -9.57 -13.00
N HIS A 142 13.66 -8.87 -14.09
CA HIS A 142 12.96 -7.63 -14.43
C HIS A 142 11.47 -7.88 -14.66
N TRP A 143 10.63 -6.93 -14.26
CA TRP A 143 9.28 -6.83 -14.80
C TRP A 143 9.26 -5.93 -16.03
N LYS A 144 8.25 -6.11 -16.89
CA LYS A 144 8.11 -5.33 -18.13
C LYS A 144 6.94 -4.36 -18.05
N THR A 145 7.14 -3.13 -18.52
CA THR A 145 6.01 -2.23 -18.79
C THR A 145 5.20 -2.77 -19.97
N ARG A 146 4.02 -2.18 -20.23
CA ARG A 146 3.20 -2.53 -21.38
C ARG A 146 3.94 -2.31 -22.71
N GLU A 147 4.84 -1.35 -22.73
CA GLU A 147 5.71 -0.98 -23.85
C GLU A 147 6.95 -1.89 -23.96
N GLY A 148 7.10 -2.87 -23.07
CA GLY A 148 8.19 -3.83 -23.08
C GLY A 148 9.48 -3.36 -22.38
N LEU A 149 9.44 -2.21 -21.70
CA LEU A 149 10.61 -1.68 -20.98
C LEU A 149 10.90 -2.53 -19.75
N LEU A 150 12.16 -2.94 -19.59
CA LEU A 150 12.63 -3.67 -18.42
C LEU A 150 12.80 -2.71 -17.23
N MET A 151 12.16 -3.04 -16.13
CA MET A 151 12.10 -2.18 -14.96
C MET A 151 12.80 -2.84 -13.77
N ARG A 152 13.46 -2.00 -12.96
CA ARG A 152 13.90 -2.37 -11.61
C ARG A 152 12.72 -2.39 -10.65
N TRP A 153 12.89 -3.12 -9.56
CA TRP A 153 11.86 -3.24 -8.53
C TRP A 153 11.93 -2.10 -7.54
N ARG A 154 10.78 -1.49 -7.27
CA ARG A 154 10.56 -0.64 -6.11
C ARG A 154 9.66 -1.38 -5.12
N PRO A 155 9.64 -0.96 -3.84
CA PRO A 155 8.71 -1.52 -2.84
C PRO A 155 7.26 -1.58 -3.31
N ILE A 156 6.77 -0.53 -4.00
CA ILE A 156 5.39 -0.50 -4.52
C ILE A 156 5.15 -1.53 -5.64
N ASP A 157 6.17 -1.88 -6.43
CA ASP A 157 6.03 -2.88 -7.50
C ASP A 157 5.97 -4.29 -6.89
N VAL A 158 6.77 -4.55 -5.85
CA VAL A 158 6.71 -5.79 -5.07
C VAL A 158 5.34 -5.96 -4.42
N GLU A 159 4.80 -4.90 -3.81
CA GLU A 159 3.45 -4.93 -3.24
C GLU A 159 2.40 -5.33 -4.26
N ARG A 160 2.43 -4.72 -5.45
CA ARG A 160 1.50 -5.03 -6.54
C ARG A 160 1.62 -6.47 -6.99
N ALA A 161 2.83 -7.01 -7.10
CA ALA A 161 3.05 -8.41 -7.44
C ALA A 161 2.46 -9.36 -6.37
N ILE A 162 2.68 -9.06 -5.09
CA ILE A 162 2.09 -9.82 -3.97
C ILE A 162 0.55 -9.74 -4.02
N PHE A 163 0.01 -8.54 -4.25
CA PHE A 163 -1.43 -8.34 -4.36
C PHE A 163 -2.04 -9.11 -5.53
N LYS A 164 -1.40 -9.04 -6.71
CA LYS A 164 -1.79 -9.77 -7.93
C LYS A 164 -1.78 -11.28 -7.69
N TYR A 165 -0.75 -11.80 -7.03
CA TYR A 165 -0.67 -13.20 -6.63
C TYR A 165 -1.88 -13.64 -5.80
N TYR A 166 -2.25 -12.87 -4.77
CA TYR A 166 -3.40 -13.22 -3.92
C TYR A 166 -4.74 -13.08 -4.63
N LEU A 167 -4.89 -12.11 -5.54
CA LEU A 167 -6.06 -12.01 -6.38
C LEU A 167 -6.21 -13.25 -7.25
N LEU A 168 -5.16 -13.62 -7.99
CA LEU A 168 -5.18 -14.79 -8.88
C LEU A 168 -5.39 -16.09 -8.11
N LYS A 169 -4.71 -16.28 -6.98
CA LYS A 169 -4.92 -17.46 -6.12
C LYS A 169 -6.39 -17.66 -5.74
N LYS A 170 -7.13 -16.56 -5.55
CA LYS A 170 -8.55 -16.58 -5.17
C LYS A 170 -9.49 -16.72 -6.37
N SER A 171 -9.21 -16.03 -7.47
CA SER A 171 -10.16 -15.92 -8.60
C SER A 171 -9.84 -16.84 -9.77
N ASN A 172 -8.58 -17.19 -10.01
CA ASN A 172 -8.13 -17.98 -11.14
C ASN A 172 -6.82 -18.75 -10.83
N PRO A 173 -6.90 -19.85 -10.05
CA PRO A 173 -5.73 -20.61 -9.64
C PRO A 173 -5.01 -21.34 -10.80
N LEU A 174 -5.72 -21.64 -11.89
CA LEU A 174 -5.13 -22.24 -13.10
C LEU A 174 -4.20 -21.26 -13.81
N GLU A 175 -4.62 -20.00 -13.96
CA GLU A 175 -3.79 -18.95 -14.52
C GLU A 175 -2.57 -18.67 -13.64
N LEU A 176 -2.74 -18.67 -12.31
CA LEU A 176 -1.61 -18.54 -11.40
C LEU A 176 -0.58 -19.66 -11.62
N ARG A 177 -1.03 -20.91 -11.77
CA ARG A 177 -0.14 -22.05 -12.02
C ARG A 177 0.62 -21.89 -13.35
N ARG A 178 -0.08 -21.50 -14.42
CA ARG A 178 0.53 -21.21 -15.73
C ARG A 178 1.62 -20.14 -15.63
N LEU A 179 1.36 -19.08 -14.86
CA LEU A 179 2.30 -17.97 -14.68
C LEU A 179 3.53 -18.36 -13.84
N LEU A 180 3.37 -19.25 -12.86
CA LEU A 180 4.49 -19.77 -12.07
C LEU A 180 5.34 -20.79 -12.82
N GLU A 181 4.77 -21.43 -13.86
CA GLU A 181 5.47 -22.37 -14.76
C GLU A 181 6.19 -21.65 -15.92
N ASP A 182 5.93 -20.35 -16.14
CA ASP A 182 6.61 -19.52 -17.15
C ASP A 182 7.81 -18.75 -16.55
N PRO A 183 9.06 -19.11 -16.90
CA PRO A 183 10.25 -18.48 -16.33
C PRO A 183 10.45 -17.01 -16.76
N LEU A 184 9.65 -16.49 -17.70
CA LEU A 184 9.79 -15.14 -18.25
C LEU A 184 8.68 -14.17 -17.79
N LEU A 185 7.67 -14.65 -17.04
CA LEU A 185 6.49 -13.85 -16.70
C LEU A 185 6.51 -13.38 -15.24
N VAL A 186 7.02 -12.16 -15.06
CA VAL A 186 6.92 -11.46 -13.78
C VAL A 186 5.57 -10.75 -13.68
N LEU A 187 4.78 -11.17 -12.68
CA LEU A 187 3.43 -10.68 -12.36
C LEU A 187 3.37 -9.16 -12.15
N LEU A 188 2.75 -8.41 -13.07
CA LEU A 188 2.10 -7.12 -12.81
C LEU A 188 0.74 -7.02 -13.50
#